data_AF-A0A855MDL2-F1
#
_entry.id   AF-A0A855MDL2-F1
#
_cell.length_a   1.000
_cell.length_b   1.000
_cell.length_c   1.000
_cell.angle_alpha   90.00
_cell.angle_beta   90.00
_cell.angle_gamma   90.00
#
_symmetry.space_group_name_H-M   'P 1'
#
loop_
_entity.id
_entity.type
_entity.pdbx_description
1 polymer ?
#
loop_
_entity_poly.entity_id
_entity_poly.type
_entity_poly.pdbx_seq_one_letter_code
_entity_poly.pdbx_strand_id
1 'polypeptide(L)'
;MYLHSIPLLKYPRTPHLEGSRLQPGDDASDQIALKALAGRYVVIEEKIDGANSGVSFNETAELLLQSRGHYLAGGSRERQFNQFKLWATAHEMRFLELLEDRFVMYGEWAYSKHSVFYDRLPHYFHEFDLYDRRDGIFLSTARRHAMLAGSPVLSVPVLYAGEMPTNPALLWKLVFRSLAKSQNWKTAFESTVQREGLPLAQCWQQTDKSDRSEGLYLKVEDDEQVLARYKLVRHDFIQTILDSGSHHSRRPILPNQLAEGVDLYAPCPQVSWEMLGLNTLRSLDALAAAMPDKQGV
;
A
#
# COMPACT_ATOMS: atom_id res chain seq x y z
N MET A 1 19.29 4.48 23.59
CA MET A 1 19.85 3.26 22.96
C MET A 1 20.22 3.63 21.51
N TYR A 2 21.27 3.07 20.89
CA TYR A 2 21.52 3.38 19.46
C TYR A 2 20.49 2.63 18.60
N LEU A 3 19.72 3.32 17.75
CA LEU A 3 18.70 2.72 16.87
C LEU A 3 19.21 1.49 16.08
N HIS A 4 20.51 1.47 15.74
CA HIS A 4 21.16 0.38 15.03
C HIS A 4 21.32 -0.93 15.83
N SER A 5 21.18 -0.92 17.16
CA SER A 5 21.24 -2.12 18.00
C SER A 5 19.88 -2.79 18.21
N ILE A 6 18.77 -2.14 17.81
CA ILE A 6 17.43 -2.71 17.93
C ILE A 6 17.19 -3.64 16.72
N PRO A 7 16.83 -4.92 16.92
CA PRO A 7 16.46 -5.80 15.83
C PRO A 7 15.28 -5.22 15.04
N LEU A 8 15.44 -5.13 13.72
CA LEU A 8 14.36 -4.71 12.84
C LEU A 8 13.45 -5.91 12.54
N LEU A 9 12.18 -5.81 12.92
CA LEU A 9 11.16 -6.75 12.43
C LEU A 9 10.79 -6.35 11.00
N LYS A 10 11.34 -7.08 10.03
CA LYS A 10 11.08 -6.82 8.60
C LYS A 10 9.72 -7.36 8.20
N TYR A 11 9.00 -6.61 7.37
CA TYR A 11 7.80 -7.12 6.76
C TYR A 11 8.13 -8.35 5.89
N PRO A 12 7.40 -9.47 6.04
CA PRO A 12 7.68 -10.71 5.34
C PRO A 12 7.66 -10.55 3.82
N ARG A 13 8.32 -11.47 3.12
CA ARG A 13 8.17 -11.57 1.67
C ARG A 13 6.77 -12.11 1.34
N THR A 14 6.22 -11.66 0.22
CA THR A 14 4.90 -12.07 -0.27
C THR A 14 5.07 -12.82 -1.58
N PRO A 15 4.73 -14.12 -1.65
CA PRO A 15 4.76 -14.91 -2.88
C PRO A 15 3.78 -14.40 -3.96
N HIS A 16 4.03 -14.79 -5.21
CA HIS A 16 3.17 -14.44 -6.34
C HIS A 16 1.99 -15.42 -6.47
N LEU A 17 0.82 -14.92 -6.87
CA LEU A 17 -0.26 -15.78 -7.38
C LEU A 17 0.04 -16.22 -8.82
N GLU A 18 -0.52 -17.35 -9.21
CA GLU A 18 -0.59 -17.78 -10.61
C GLU A 18 -1.08 -16.64 -11.52
N GLY A 19 -0.39 -16.42 -12.63
CA GLY A 19 -0.69 -15.35 -13.59
C GLY A 19 -0.12 -13.97 -13.21
N SER A 20 0.52 -13.84 -12.04
CA SER A 20 1.27 -12.65 -11.65
C SER A 20 2.59 -12.54 -12.43
N ARG A 21 2.97 -11.34 -12.85
CA ARG A 21 4.29 -11.13 -13.48
C ARG A 21 5.37 -11.09 -12.40
N LEU A 22 6.39 -11.93 -12.57
CA LEU A 22 7.58 -11.98 -11.72
C LEU A 22 8.47 -10.75 -11.95
N GLN A 23 9.04 -10.21 -10.88
CA GLN A 23 10.08 -9.18 -10.90
C GLN A 23 11.48 -9.82 -10.97
N PRO A 24 12.53 -9.06 -11.33
CA PRO A 24 13.89 -9.55 -11.22
C PRO A 24 14.22 -10.01 -9.79
N GLY A 25 14.54 -11.29 -9.62
CA GLY A 25 14.86 -11.90 -8.32
C GLY A 25 13.73 -12.71 -7.69
N ASP A 26 12.55 -12.78 -8.31
CA ASP A 26 11.50 -13.73 -7.92
C ASP A 26 11.75 -15.11 -8.58
N ASP A 27 11.49 -16.20 -7.86
CA ASP A 27 11.55 -17.57 -8.38
C ASP A 27 10.20 -17.98 -8.97
N ALA A 28 10.17 -18.56 -10.17
CA ALA A 28 8.95 -19.03 -10.79
C ALA A 28 8.29 -20.21 -10.06
N SER A 29 9.05 -20.93 -9.23
CA SER A 29 8.55 -21.99 -8.36
C SER A 29 7.74 -21.47 -7.16
N ASP A 30 7.77 -20.16 -6.88
CA ASP A 30 7.01 -19.52 -5.80
C ASP A 30 5.58 -19.09 -6.20
N GLN A 31 5.13 -19.41 -7.43
CA GLN A 31 3.75 -19.12 -7.84
C GLN A 31 2.75 -20.11 -7.26
N ILE A 32 1.76 -19.61 -6.54
CA ILE A 32 0.70 -20.44 -5.96
C ILE A 32 -0.50 -20.51 -6.89
N ALA A 33 -0.92 -21.74 -7.20
CA ALA A 33 -2.10 -22.01 -8.01
C ALA A 33 -3.38 -21.56 -7.30
N LEU A 34 -4.25 -20.82 -7.98
CA LEU A 34 -5.49 -20.29 -7.37
C LEU A 34 -6.39 -21.40 -6.83
N LYS A 35 -6.41 -22.56 -7.50
CA LYS A 35 -7.18 -23.73 -7.09
C LYS A 35 -6.80 -24.26 -5.71
N ALA A 36 -5.55 -24.07 -5.27
CA ALA A 36 -5.11 -24.47 -3.94
C ALA A 36 -5.75 -23.64 -2.81
N LEU A 37 -6.33 -22.48 -3.15
CA LEU A 37 -6.98 -21.55 -2.22
C LEU A 37 -8.51 -21.65 -2.27
N ALA A 38 -9.08 -22.61 -3.01
CA ALA A 38 -10.53 -22.79 -3.13
C ALA A 38 -11.21 -22.97 -1.75
N GLY A 39 -12.39 -22.37 -1.57
CA GLY A 39 -13.17 -22.45 -0.33
C GLY A 39 -12.57 -21.69 0.87
N ARG A 40 -11.43 -21.02 0.72
CA ARG A 40 -10.84 -20.17 1.76
C ARG A 40 -11.50 -18.80 1.77
N TYR A 41 -11.61 -18.19 2.95
CA TYR A 41 -11.93 -16.77 3.07
C TYR A 41 -10.70 -15.94 2.74
N VAL A 42 -10.89 -14.91 1.91
CA VAL A 42 -9.82 -14.01 1.49
C VAL A 42 -10.26 -12.55 1.58
N VAL A 43 -9.29 -11.70 1.88
CA VAL A 43 -9.37 -10.26 1.76
C VAL A 43 -8.43 -9.82 0.66
N ILE A 44 -8.94 -9.08 -0.32
CA ILE A 44 -8.19 -8.60 -1.47
C ILE A 44 -8.19 -7.07 -1.46
N GLU A 45 -6.99 -6.51 -1.38
CA GLU A 45 -6.73 -5.08 -1.28
C GLU A 45 -6.03 -4.58 -2.55
N GLU A 46 -6.23 -3.30 -2.86
CA GLU A 46 -5.43 -2.64 -3.90
C GLU A 46 -3.96 -2.59 -3.47
N LYS A 47 -3.04 -2.90 -4.39
CA LYS A 47 -1.64 -2.55 -4.21
C LYS A 47 -1.42 -1.08 -4.56
N ILE A 48 -1.13 -0.30 -3.52
CA ILE A 48 -0.61 1.06 -3.65
C ILE A 48 0.90 0.95 -3.90
N ASP A 49 1.40 1.70 -4.88
CA ASP A 49 2.82 1.76 -5.23
C ASP A 49 3.51 2.87 -4.41
N GLY A 50 4.32 2.47 -3.44
CA GLY A 50 5.06 3.38 -2.59
C GLY A 50 6.20 2.67 -1.85
N ALA A 51 6.54 3.21 -0.68
CA ALA A 51 7.59 2.66 0.16
C ALA A 51 7.00 1.95 1.38
N ASN A 52 7.24 0.65 1.48
CA ASN A 52 6.98 -0.12 2.70
C ASN A 52 7.61 0.58 3.92
N SER A 53 6.74 0.91 4.87
CA SER A 53 7.07 1.67 6.07
C SER A 53 6.42 1.04 7.30
N GLY A 54 6.96 1.33 8.48
CA GLY A 54 6.36 0.88 9.73
C GLY A 54 6.45 1.90 10.86
N VAL A 55 5.49 1.80 11.78
CA VAL A 55 5.36 2.58 13.01
C VAL A 55 5.25 1.60 14.17
N SER A 56 6.04 1.79 15.21
CA SER A 56 5.95 1.01 16.46
C SER A 56 6.62 1.75 17.61
N PHE A 57 6.50 1.24 18.83
CA PHE A 57 7.30 1.70 19.96
C PHE A 57 8.16 0.57 20.52
N ASN A 58 9.20 0.93 21.25
CA ASN A 58 9.94 0.01 22.11
C ASN A 58 9.42 0.04 23.56
N GLU A 59 9.97 -0.81 24.41
CA GLU A 59 9.65 -0.94 25.84
C GLU A 59 9.83 0.37 26.64
N THR A 60 10.59 1.33 26.11
CA THR A 60 10.80 2.66 26.71
C THR A 60 9.88 3.74 26.13
N ALA A 61 8.85 3.35 25.38
CA ALA A 61 7.91 4.24 24.68
C ALA A 61 8.56 5.19 23.67
N GLU A 62 9.72 4.83 23.10
CA GLU A 62 10.33 5.61 22.01
C GLU A 62 9.65 5.25 20.67
N LEU A 63 9.20 6.26 19.93
CA LEU A 63 8.66 6.08 18.57
C LEU A 63 9.73 5.57 17.61
N LEU A 64 9.47 4.40 17.02
CA LEU A 64 10.29 3.77 16.01
C LEU A 64 9.60 3.82 14.64
N LEU A 65 10.23 4.52 13.70
CA LEU A 65 9.83 4.55 12.30
C LEU A 65 10.80 3.74 11.47
N GLN A 66 10.29 2.93 10.54
CA GLN A 66 11.12 2.08 9.70
C GLN A 66 10.75 2.17 8.22
N SER A 67 11.77 2.01 7.37
CA SER A 67 11.57 1.51 6.01
C SER A 67 11.64 -0.02 6.01
N ARG A 68 11.49 -0.66 4.85
CA ARG A 68 11.70 -2.11 4.68
C ARG A 68 13.03 -2.63 5.22
N GLY A 69 14.10 -1.82 5.17
CA GLY A 69 15.47 -2.29 5.38
C GLY A 69 16.13 -1.84 6.68
N HIS A 70 15.66 -0.74 7.28
CA HIS A 70 16.29 -0.08 8.45
C HIS A 70 15.29 0.85 9.14
N TYR A 71 15.53 1.12 10.42
CA TYR A 71 14.90 2.23 11.13
C TYR A 71 15.36 3.58 10.55
N LEU A 72 14.43 4.53 10.47
CA LEU A 72 14.64 5.88 9.96
C LEU A 72 15.27 6.74 11.05
N ALA A 73 16.57 7.01 10.93
CA ALA A 73 17.36 7.72 11.95
C ALA A 73 17.71 9.16 11.55
N GLY A 74 17.23 9.62 10.39
CA GLY A 74 17.58 10.92 9.83
C GLY A 74 18.65 10.84 8.73
N GLY A 75 18.82 11.96 8.03
CA GLY A 75 19.85 12.10 6.99
C GLY A 75 19.30 12.34 5.58
N SER A 76 20.19 12.76 4.68
CA SER A 76 19.84 13.24 3.33
C SER A 76 19.22 12.19 2.41
N ARG A 77 19.45 10.90 2.70
CA ARG A 77 18.88 9.76 1.95
C ARG A 77 17.44 9.41 2.36
N GLU A 78 16.96 9.98 3.46
CA GLU A 78 15.62 9.72 4.00
C GLU A 78 14.63 10.87 3.70
N ARG A 79 14.98 11.82 2.82
CA ARG A 79 14.14 13.00 2.51
C ARG A 79 12.70 12.63 2.12
N GLN A 80 12.52 11.51 1.42
CA GLN A 80 11.19 11.02 1.05
C GLN A 80 10.30 10.65 2.24
N PHE A 81 10.88 10.40 3.42
CA PHE A 81 10.18 10.08 4.67
C PHE A 81 10.05 11.28 5.62
N ASN A 82 10.48 12.48 5.24
CA ASN A 82 10.41 13.63 6.15
C ASN A 82 8.97 13.95 6.57
N GLN A 83 8.02 13.93 5.63
CA GLN A 83 6.60 14.14 5.95
C GLN A 83 6.03 12.98 6.79
N PHE A 84 6.50 11.74 6.58
CA PHE A 84 6.10 10.58 7.39
C PHE A 84 6.53 10.75 8.86
N LYS A 85 7.76 11.21 9.07
CA LYS A 85 8.28 11.52 10.42
C LYS A 85 7.48 12.61 11.10
N LEU A 86 7.20 13.71 10.40
CA LEU A 86 6.40 14.81 10.95
C LEU A 86 4.97 14.37 11.32
N TRP A 87 4.32 13.61 10.44
CA TRP A 87 2.99 13.05 10.71
C TRP A 87 3.00 12.09 11.91
N ALA A 88 3.97 11.18 11.96
CA ALA A 88 4.07 10.21 13.04
C ALA A 88 4.33 10.87 14.41
N THR A 89 5.21 11.88 14.45
CA THR A 89 5.47 12.67 15.66
C THR A 89 4.23 13.48 16.08
N ALA A 90 3.50 14.07 15.12
CA ALA A 90 2.29 14.84 15.45
C ALA A 90 1.19 13.99 16.11
N HIS A 91 1.14 12.70 15.79
CA HIS A 91 0.17 11.75 16.33
C HIS A 91 0.78 10.76 17.34
N GLU A 92 1.99 11.02 17.83
CA GLU A 92 2.78 10.08 18.63
C GLU A 92 2.02 9.54 19.84
N MET A 93 1.36 10.41 20.61
CA MET A 93 0.57 10.00 21.78
C MET A 93 -0.56 9.04 21.42
N ARG A 94 -1.27 9.30 20.31
CA ARG A 94 -2.35 8.43 19.83
C ARG A 94 -1.81 7.08 19.36
N PHE A 95 -0.65 7.08 18.71
CA PHE A 95 0.00 5.84 18.31
C PHE A 95 0.53 5.06 19.50
N LEU A 96 1.04 5.72 20.54
CA LEU A 96 1.51 5.06 21.74
C LEU A 96 0.35 4.38 22.47
N GLU A 97 -0.77 5.07 22.66
CA GLU A 97 -2.00 4.52 23.25
C GLU A 97 -2.53 3.32 22.45
N LEU A 98 -2.37 3.35 21.12
CA LEU A 98 -2.91 2.32 20.25
C LEU A 98 -1.99 1.10 20.13
N LEU A 99 -0.69 1.33 19.90
CA LEU A 99 0.26 0.28 19.53
C LEU A 99 1.03 -0.26 20.73
N GLU A 100 1.25 0.58 21.75
CA GLU A 100 2.19 0.32 22.85
C GLU A 100 3.53 -0.20 22.30
N ASP A 101 4.27 -0.97 23.08
CA ASP A 101 5.40 -1.78 22.60
C ASP A 101 4.94 -3.12 21.98
N ARG A 102 3.64 -3.40 21.96
CA ARG A 102 3.06 -4.67 21.48
C ARG A 102 2.97 -4.76 19.97
N PHE A 103 2.51 -3.71 19.29
CA PHE A 103 2.16 -3.79 17.87
C PHE A 103 3.19 -3.14 16.95
N VAL A 104 3.36 -3.72 15.77
CA VAL A 104 4.04 -3.08 14.62
C VAL A 104 3.01 -2.83 13.54
N MET A 105 2.76 -1.55 13.26
CA MET A 105 1.90 -1.13 12.17
C MET A 105 2.73 -1.02 10.90
N TYR A 106 2.37 -1.78 9.88
CA TYR A 106 2.96 -1.71 8.55
C TYR A 106 2.02 -1.01 7.58
N GLY A 107 2.58 -0.17 6.74
CA GLY A 107 1.82 0.51 5.71
C GLY A 107 2.67 0.95 4.53
N GLU A 108 1.98 1.39 3.49
CA GLU A 108 2.60 1.89 2.28
C GLU A 108 2.67 3.42 2.34
N TRP A 109 3.90 3.94 2.33
CA TRP A 109 4.16 5.37 2.27
C TRP A 109 4.25 5.85 0.83
N ALA A 110 3.23 6.56 0.37
CA ALA A 110 3.02 6.94 -1.02
C ALA A 110 3.29 8.44 -1.28
N TYR A 111 4.08 9.13 -0.45
CA TYR A 111 4.41 10.54 -0.70
C TYR A 111 5.24 10.73 -1.96
N SER A 112 6.37 10.03 -2.08
CA SER A 112 7.22 10.13 -3.28
C SER A 112 6.73 9.14 -4.32
N LYS A 113 6.44 9.62 -5.53
CA LYS A 113 6.09 8.77 -6.68
C LYS A 113 7.19 7.73 -6.92
N HIS A 114 6.83 6.46 -6.89
CA HIS A 114 7.67 5.38 -7.38
C HIS A 114 7.51 5.26 -8.89
N SER A 115 6.55 4.45 -9.34
CA SER A 115 6.18 4.25 -10.74
C SER A 115 4.78 4.79 -11.04
N VAL A 116 3.83 4.70 -10.12
CA VAL A 116 2.48 5.25 -10.26
C VAL A 116 2.42 6.66 -9.67
N PHE A 117 1.92 7.62 -10.46
CA PHE A 117 1.52 8.93 -9.94
C PHE A 117 0.07 8.91 -9.49
N TYR A 118 -0.15 9.36 -8.26
CA TYR A 118 -1.46 9.54 -7.66
C TYR A 118 -1.73 11.02 -7.45
N ASP A 119 -2.91 11.49 -7.84
CA ASP A 119 -3.31 12.90 -7.77
C ASP A 119 -4.46 13.15 -6.78
N ARG A 120 -4.96 12.10 -6.12
CA ARG A 120 -6.06 12.21 -5.14
C ARG A 120 -5.95 11.18 -4.02
N LEU A 121 -4.77 10.98 -3.45
CA LEU A 121 -4.62 10.07 -2.30
C LEU A 121 -5.42 10.60 -1.09
N PRO A 122 -6.19 9.75 -0.39
CA PRO A 122 -6.91 10.18 0.83
C PRO A 122 -5.95 10.35 2.03
N HIS A 123 -4.77 9.75 1.98
CA HIS A 123 -3.69 9.93 2.95
C HIS A 123 -2.34 9.58 2.28
N TYR A 124 -1.18 9.92 2.87
CA TYR A 124 0.09 9.44 2.31
C TYR A 124 0.54 8.07 2.84
N PHE A 125 0.15 7.73 4.06
CA PHE A 125 0.41 6.43 4.68
C PHE A 125 -0.86 5.57 4.66
N HIS A 126 -0.78 4.37 4.07
CA HIS A 126 -1.92 3.44 4.04
C HIS A 126 -1.55 2.15 4.76
N GLU A 127 -2.17 1.90 5.91
CA GLU A 127 -1.91 0.70 6.71
C GLU A 127 -2.41 -0.55 5.97
N PHE A 128 -1.63 -1.62 5.98
CA PHE A 128 -2.03 -2.89 5.35
C PHE A 128 -1.85 -4.12 6.24
N ASP A 129 -1.11 -4.02 7.35
CA ASP A 129 -0.97 -5.10 8.33
C ASP A 129 -0.54 -4.57 9.71
N LEU A 130 -1.10 -5.18 10.76
CA LEU A 130 -0.66 -5.02 12.15
C LEU A 130 -0.09 -6.34 12.66
N TYR A 131 1.17 -6.33 13.09
CA TYR A 131 1.80 -7.48 13.73
C TYR A 131 1.73 -7.37 15.25
N ASP A 132 1.19 -8.39 15.89
CA ASP A 132 1.16 -8.54 17.34
C ASP A 132 2.42 -9.28 17.81
N ARG A 133 3.34 -8.57 18.48
CA ARG A 133 4.58 -9.17 18.99
C ARG A 133 4.32 -10.18 20.10
N ARG A 134 3.22 -10.03 20.85
CA ARG A 134 2.91 -10.90 21.99
C ARG A 134 2.47 -12.27 21.49
N ASP A 135 1.55 -12.29 20.53
CA ASP A 135 0.95 -13.52 20.02
C ASP A 135 1.71 -14.07 18.80
N GLY A 136 2.58 -13.27 18.19
CA GLY A 136 3.42 -13.65 17.06
C GLY A 136 2.67 -13.71 15.72
N ILE A 137 1.53 -13.01 15.62
CA ILE A 137 0.58 -13.11 14.51
C ILE A 137 0.40 -11.77 13.80
N PHE A 138 -0.04 -11.82 12.54
CA PHE A 138 -0.59 -10.65 11.86
C PHE A 138 -2.10 -10.67 12.05
N LEU A 139 -2.67 -9.58 12.56
CA LEU A 139 -4.11 -9.49 12.83
C LEU A 139 -4.94 -9.61 11.54
N SER A 140 -6.10 -10.27 11.62
CA SER A 140 -7.07 -10.28 10.52
C SER A 140 -7.48 -8.85 10.16
N THR A 141 -7.94 -8.67 8.92
CA THR A 141 -8.38 -7.37 8.43
C THR A 141 -9.51 -6.78 9.28
N ALA A 142 -10.42 -7.64 9.77
CA ALA A 142 -11.47 -7.23 10.70
C ALA A 142 -10.89 -6.69 12.02
N ARG A 143 -9.93 -7.39 12.62
CA ARG A 143 -9.30 -6.97 13.89
C ARG A 143 -8.48 -5.70 13.75
N ARG A 144 -7.66 -5.56 12.71
CA ARG A 144 -6.88 -4.33 12.47
C ARG A 144 -7.79 -3.13 12.20
N HIS A 145 -8.88 -3.30 11.43
CA HIS A 145 -9.86 -2.22 11.21
C HIS A 145 -10.57 -1.80 12.50
N ALA A 146 -10.96 -2.75 13.35
CA ALA A 146 -11.58 -2.45 14.64
C ALA A 146 -10.60 -1.70 15.56
N MET A 147 -9.34 -2.11 15.58
CA MET A 147 -8.29 -1.46 16.36
C MET A 147 -7.99 -0.03 15.87
N LEU A 148 -7.91 0.18 14.55
CA LEU A 148 -7.58 1.49 13.96
C LEU A 148 -8.78 2.45 13.87
N ALA A 149 -9.99 2.01 14.21
CA ALA A 149 -11.19 2.83 14.12
C ALA A 149 -11.07 4.11 14.96
N GLY A 150 -11.30 5.26 14.33
CA GLY A 150 -11.19 6.58 14.99
C GLY A 150 -9.76 7.09 15.19
N SER A 151 -8.74 6.33 14.77
CA SER A 151 -7.35 6.76 14.73
C SER A 151 -7.06 7.66 13.51
N PRO A 152 -5.90 8.34 13.44
CA PRO A 152 -5.49 9.11 12.26
C PRO A 152 -5.00 8.23 11.09
N VAL A 153 -5.18 6.91 11.17
CA VAL A 153 -4.70 5.95 10.17
C VAL A 153 -5.82 5.57 9.21
N LEU A 154 -5.49 5.50 7.92
CA LEU A 154 -6.35 4.94 6.89
C LEU A 154 -5.72 3.65 6.35
N SER A 155 -6.49 2.56 6.31
CA SER A 155 -6.04 1.32 5.68
C SER A 155 -5.95 1.44 4.16
N VAL A 156 -5.21 0.55 3.51
CA VAL A 156 -5.36 0.29 2.07
C VAL A 156 -6.81 -0.13 1.74
N PRO A 157 -7.32 0.16 0.52
CA PRO A 157 -8.71 -0.11 0.21
C PRO A 157 -8.95 -1.61 0.01
N VAL A 158 -9.94 -2.16 0.73
CA VAL A 158 -10.39 -3.55 0.56
C VAL A 158 -11.37 -3.62 -0.61
N LEU A 159 -10.92 -4.19 -1.73
CA LEU A 159 -11.71 -4.30 -2.95
C LEU A 159 -12.69 -5.48 -2.89
N TYR A 160 -12.29 -6.58 -2.23
CA TYR A 160 -13.10 -7.78 -2.06
C TYR A 160 -12.82 -8.46 -0.72
N ALA A 161 -13.86 -9.01 -0.08
CA ALA A 161 -13.72 -9.82 1.13
C ALA A 161 -14.79 -10.92 1.13
N GLY A 162 -14.40 -12.17 0.97
CA GLY A 162 -15.31 -13.30 0.79
C GLY A 162 -14.59 -14.59 0.41
N GLU A 163 -15.32 -15.55 -0.15
CA GLU A 163 -14.72 -16.80 -0.65
C GLU A 163 -13.73 -16.53 -1.80
N MET A 164 -12.62 -17.27 -1.84
CA MET A 164 -11.57 -17.10 -2.85
C MET A 164 -12.10 -17.24 -4.30
N PRO A 165 -11.97 -16.20 -5.16
CA PRO A 165 -12.26 -16.33 -6.59
C PRO A 165 -11.15 -17.11 -7.29
N THR A 166 -11.44 -18.37 -7.62
CA THR A 166 -10.48 -19.28 -8.25
C THR A 166 -10.36 -19.13 -9.77
N ASN A 167 -11.28 -18.39 -10.40
CA ASN A 167 -11.17 -18.00 -11.80
C ASN A 167 -10.28 -16.75 -11.93
N PRO A 168 -9.11 -16.82 -12.60
CA PRO A 168 -8.20 -15.68 -12.75
C PRO A 168 -8.88 -14.42 -13.31
N ALA A 169 -9.87 -14.57 -14.20
CA ALA A 169 -10.58 -13.44 -14.80
C ALA A 169 -11.30 -12.57 -13.75
N LEU A 170 -11.76 -13.16 -12.64
CA LEU A 170 -12.42 -12.43 -11.56
C LEU A 170 -11.42 -11.59 -10.76
N LEU A 171 -10.20 -12.09 -10.53
CA LEU A 171 -9.14 -11.29 -9.91
C LEU A 171 -8.78 -10.08 -10.79
N TRP A 172 -8.63 -10.29 -12.10
CA TRP A 172 -8.29 -9.19 -13.01
C TRP A 172 -9.38 -8.11 -13.14
N LYS A 173 -10.65 -8.40 -12.79
CA LYS A 173 -11.68 -7.36 -12.66
C LYS A 173 -11.40 -6.37 -11.53
N LEU A 174 -10.68 -6.80 -10.49
CA LEU A 174 -10.28 -5.95 -9.36
C LEU A 174 -9.06 -5.07 -9.69
N VAL A 175 -8.39 -5.29 -10.82
CA VAL A 175 -7.29 -4.44 -11.31
C VAL A 175 -7.85 -3.40 -12.29
N PHE A 176 -8.62 -2.46 -11.74
CA PHE A 176 -9.22 -1.34 -12.46
C PHE A 176 -8.49 -0.02 -12.13
N ARG A 177 -9.02 1.13 -12.59
CA ARG A 177 -8.45 2.45 -12.29
C ARG A 177 -8.22 2.60 -10.78
N SER A 178 -7.01 2.94 -10.36
CA SER A 178 -6.74 3.18 -8.94
C SER A 178 -7.67 4.27 -8.39
N LEU A 179 -8.22 4.04 -7.19
CA LEU A 179 -9.07 5.02 -6.51
C LEU A 179 -8.34 6.33 -6.22
N ALA A 180 -7.01 6.30 -6.16
CA ALA A 180 -6.16 7.46 -5.94
C ALA A 180 -5.77 8.21 -7.25
N LYS A 181 -6.32 7.81 -8.41
CA LYS A 181 -6.11 8.47 -9.71
C LYS A 181 -7.39 9.06 -10.28
N SER A 182 -7.44 10.37 -10.49
CA SER A 182 -8.55 11.04 -11.17
C SER A 182 -8.50 10.77 -12.68
N GLN A 183 -9.48 11.29 -13.44
CA GLN A 183 -9.41 11.27 -14.91
C GLN A 183 -8.30 12.19 -15.47
N ASN A 184 -7.90 13.20 -14.69
CA ASN A 184 -6.96 14.24 -15.10
C ASN A 184 -5.54 14.02 -14.53
N TRP A 185 -5.25 12.84 -13.98
CA TRP A 185 -3.99 12.56 -13.29
C TRP A 185 -2.76 12.82 -14.15
N LYS A 186 -2.85 12.65 -15.48
CA LYS A 186 -1.75 12.95 -16.42
C LYS A 186 -1.45 14.45 -16.43
N THR A 187 -2.47 15.29 -16.52
CA THR A 187 -2.32 16.75 -16.44
C THR A 187 -1.79 17.19 -15.07
N ALA A 188 -2.29 16.58 -13.99
CA ALA A 188 -1.79 16.83 -12.64
C ALA A 188 -0.32 16.42 -12.47
N PHE A 189 0.07 15.29 -13.07
CA PHE A 189 1.45 14.82 -13.13
C PHE A 189 2.36 15.84 -13.81
N GLU A 190 2.03 16.26 -15.04
CA GLU A 190 2.86 17.22 -15.80
C GLU A 190 2.99 18.55 -15.06
N SER A 191 1.89 19.04 -14.48
CA SER A 191 1.87 20.27 -13.66
C SER A 191 2.77 20.14 -12.43
N THR A 192 2.77 18.97 -11.77
CA THR A 192 3.65 18.71 -10.62
C THR A 192 5.10 18.67 -11.04
N VAL A 193 5.41 17.95 -12.13
CA VAL A 193 6.77 17.85 -12.67
C VAL A 193 7.34 19.23 -13.00
N GLN A 194 6.53 20.10 -13.62
CA GLN A 194 6.91 21.47 -13.91
C GLN A 194 7.14 22.29 -12.63
N ARG A 195 6.25 22.17 -11.63
CA ARG A 195 6.38 22.85 -10.33
C ARG A 195 7.65 22.47 -9.59
N GLU A 196 8.02 21.19 -9.63
CA GLU A 196 9.25 20.68 -9.01
C GLU A 196 10.52 20.98 -9.85
N GLY A 197 10.37 21.58 -11.05
CA GLY A 197 11.50 21.89 -11.94
C GLY A 197 12.20 20.65 -12.50
N LEU A 198 11.48 19.54 -12.66
CA LEU A 198 12.03 18.25 -13.11
C LEU A 198 11.89 18.06 -14.64
N PRO A 199 12.81 17.29 -15.27
CA PRO A 199 12.76 17.03 -16.71
C PRO A 199 11.58 16.12 -17.10
N LEU A 200 10.56 16.69 -17.75
CA LEU A 200 9.30 16.02 -18.07
C LEU A 200 9.46 14.69 -18.82
N ALA A 201 10.27 14.67 -19.88
CA ALA A 201 10.49 13.46 -20.67
C ALA A 201 11.04 12.30 -19.82
N GLN A 202 11.98 12.58 -18.91
CA GLN A 202 12.55 11.57 -18.02
C GLN A 202 11.53 11.12 -16.97
N CYS A 203 10.76 12.05 -16.39
CA CYS A 203 9.70 11.69 -15.45
C CYS A 203 8.65 10.78 -16.11
N TRP A 204 8.27 11.03 -17.37
CA TRP A 204 7.35 10.16 -18.11
C TRP A 204 7.92 8.77 -18.41
N GLN A 205 9.23 8.64 -18.67
CA GLN A 205 9.88 7.34 -18.82
C GLN A 205 9.86 6.51 -17.53
N GLN A 206 9.82 7.18 -16.38
CA GLN A 206 9.82 6.56 -15.05
C GLN A 206 8.41 6.47 -14.45
N THR A 207 7.36 6.68 -15.24
CA THR A 207 5.98 6.74 -14.77
C THR A 207 5.13 5.79 -15.59
N ASP A 208 4.38 4.95 -14.88
CA ASP A 208 3.41 4.07 -15.48
C ASP A 208 2.22 4.89 -16.00
N LYS A 209 1.92 4.70 -17.28
CA LYS A 209 0.92 5.48 -18.03
C LYS A 209 -0.48 4.89 -17.94
N SER A 210 -0.63 3.71 -17.34
CA SER A 210 -1.89 3.04 -17.15
C SER A 210 -2.73 3.77 -16.10
N ASP A 211 -4.06 3.75 -16.27
CA ASP A 211 -4.97 4.19 -15.22
C ASP A 211 -5.09 3.13 -14.11
N ARG A 212 -4.77 1.88 -14.43
CA ARG A 212 -4.98 0.72 -13.56
C ARG A 212 -4.04 0.73 -12.36
N SER A 213 -4.53 0.25 -11.23
CA SER A 213 -3.73 -0.02 -10.03
C SER A 213 -2.55 -0.96 -10.36
N GLU A 214 -1.52 -0.96 -9.51
CA GLU A 214 -0.36 -1.87 -9.65
C GLU A 214 -0.81 -3.33 -9.72
N GLY A 215 -1.81 -3.68 -8.92
CA GLY A 215 -2.30 -5.03 -8.78
C GLY A 215 -3.01 -5.24 -7.46
N LEU A 216 -2.96 -6.47 -6.97
CA LEU A 216 -3.70 -6.93 -5.79
C LEU A 216 -2.78 -7.49 -4.73
N TYR A 217 -3.15 -7.22 -3.49
CA TYR A 217 -2.62 -7.89 -2.32
C TYR A 217 -3.71 -8.78 -1.75
N LEU A 218 -3.43 -10.07 -1.64
CA LEU A 218 -4.41 -11.06 -1.18
C LEU A 218 -3.96 -11.63 0.15
N LYS A 219 -4.86 -11.63 1.13
CA LYS A 219 -4.69 -12.27 2.43
C LYS A 219 -5.70 -13.39 2.57
N VAL A 220 -5.24 -14.59 2.90
CA VAL A 220 -6.08 -15.67 3.43
C VAL A 220 -6.15 -15.45 4.92
N GLU A 221 -7.35 -15.29 5.46
CA GLU A 221 -7.56 -14.93 6.86
C GLU A 221 -8.53 -15.92 7.53
N ASP A 222 -8.41 -16.07 8.84
CA ASP A 222 -9.52 -16.45 9.71
C ASP A 222 -9.99 -15.22 10.50
N ASP A 223 -10.87 -15.42 11.49
CA ASP A 223 -11.41 -14.32 12.29
C ASP A 223 -10.32 -13.55 13.07
N GLU A 224 -9.19 -14.20 13.35
CA GLU A 224 -8.14 -13.69 14.23
C GLU A 224 -6.93 -13.15 13.48
N GLN A 225 -6.50 -13.81 12.40
CA GLN A 225 -5.19 -13.57 11.82
C GLN A 225 -5.09 -13.79 10.30
N VAL A 226 -4.02 -13.23 9.73
CA VAL A 226 -3.55 -13.54 8.37
C VAL A 226 -2.80 -14.87 8.39
N LEU A 227 -3.33 -15.87 7.69
CA LEU A 227 -2.78 -17.22 7.57
C LEU A 227 -1.81 -17.35 6.39
N ALA A 228 -2.08 -16.64 5.30
CA ALA A 228 -1.21 -16.59 4.13
C ALA A 228 -1.41 -15.28 3.37
N ARG A 229 -0.41 -14.90 2.59
CA ARG A 229 -0.38 -13.66 1.81
C ARG A 229 0.16 -13.91 0.42
N TYR A 230 -0.40 -13.23 -0.57
CA TYR A 230 0.01 -13.34 -1.97
C TYR A 230 -0.12 -12.01 -2.70
N LYS A 231 0.58 -11.87 -3.83
CA LYS A 231 0.47 -10.70 -4.70
C LYS A 231 0.18 -11.07 -6.15
N LEU A 232 -0.70 -10.31 -6.77
CA LEU A 232 -0.94 -10.29 -8.21
C LEU A 232 -0.47 -8.93 -8.74
N VAL A 233 0.49 -8.88 -9.66
CA VAL A 233 1.02 -7.63 -10.21
C VAL A 233 0.88 -7.66 -11.74
N ARG A 234 0.38 -6.57 -12.32
CA ARG A 234 0.20 -6.48 -13.77
C ARG A 234 1.52 -6.38 -14.53
N HIS A 235 1.52 -6.87 -15.76
CA HIS A 235 2.73 -7.03 -16.57
C HIS A 235 3.35 -5.71 -17.02
N ASP A 236 2.53 -4.79 -17.53
CA ASP A 236 2.92 -3.46 -18.01
C ASP A 236 3.51 -2.57 -16.90
N PHE A 237 3.07 -2.77 -15.66
CA PHE A 237 3.68 -2.12 -14.49
C PHE A 237 5.14 -2.57 -14.28
N ILE A 238 5.39 -3.88 -14.32
CA ILE A 238 6.75 -4.43 -14.19
C ILE A 238 7.64 -3.94 -15.33
N GLN A 239 7.11 -3.92 -16.55
CA GLN A 239 7.85 -3.41 -17.70
C GLN A 239 8.27 -1.95 -17.49
N THR A 240 7.39 -1.10 -16.94
CA THR A 240 7.73 0.29 -16.59
C THR A 240 8.87 0.38 -15.57
N ILE A 241 8.88 -0.49 -14.56
CA ILE A 241 9.98 -0.55 -13.58
C ILE A 241 11.30 -0.91 -14.28
N LEU A 242 11.28 -1.89 -15.18
CA LEU A 242 12.46 -2.32 -15.92
C LEU A 242 12.99 -1.23 -16.86
N ASP A 243 12.08 -0.58 -17.61
CA ASP A 243 12.41 0.43 -18.61
C ASP A 243 12.91 1.75 -17.99
N SER A 244 12.57 2.01 -16.72
CA SER A 244 12.97 3.23 -16.00
C SER A 244 14.48 3.42 -15.82
N GLY A 245 15.27 2.36 -16.00
CA GLY A 245 16.75 2.36 -15.93
C GLY A 245 17.36 2.72 -14.56
N SER A 246 16.55 2.95 -13.51
CA SER A 246 17.03 3.39 -12.20
C SER A 246 16.07 2.99 -11.08
N HIS A 247 16.59 2.67 -9.89
CA HIS A 247 15.76 2.39 -8.71
C HIS A 247 15.10 3.69 -8.20
N HIS A 248 13.83 3.62 -7.75
CA HIS A 248 13.05 4.80 -7.32
C HIS A 248 13.77 5.66 -6.27
N SER A 249 14.48 5.03 -5.33
CA SER A 249 15.22 5.72 -4.26
C SER A 249 16.39 6.59 -4.73
N ARG A 250 16.78 6.49 -6.01
CA ARG A 250 17.83 7.33 -6.63
C ARG A 250 17.25 8.43 -7.52
N ARG A 251 15.93 8.44 -7.73
CA ARG A 251 15.24 9.43 -8.56
C ARG A 251 14.97 10.69 -7.72
N PRO A 252 14.86 11.87 -8.36
CA PRO A 252 14.32 13.05 -7.69
C PRO A 252 12.93 12.76 -7.10
N ILE A 253 12.62 13.39 -5.97
CA ILE A 253 11.30 13.26 -5.35
C ILE A 253 10.30 14.00 -6.24
N LEU A 254 9.29 13.28 -6.72
CA LEU A 254 8.09 13.85 -7.31
C LEU A 254 6.94 13.53 -6.36
N PRO A 255 6.38 14.50 -5.63
CA PRO A 255 5.36 14.23 -4.63
C PRO A 255 4.03 13.86 -5.31
N ASN A 256 3.42 12.76 -4.89
CA ASN A 256 2.01 12.49 -5.15
C ASN A 256 1.14 13.55 -4.47
N GLN A 257 -0.08 13.73 -4.97
CA GLN A 257 -1.02 14.70 -4.42
C GLN A 257 -2.09 14.02 -3.57
N LEU A 258 -2.54 14.76 -2.56
CA LEU A 258 -3.68 14.38 -1.74
C LEU A 258 -4.99 14.80 -2.43
N ALA A 259 -6.07 14.08 -2.13
CA ALA A 259 -7.41 14.51 -2.47
C ALA A 259 -7.75 15.85 -1.79
N GLU A 260 -8.71 16.58 -2.37
CA GLU A 260 -9.27 17.77 -1.74
C GLU A 260 -9.87 17.42 -0.37
N GLY A 261 -9.65 18.28 0.63
CA GLY A 261 -10.19 18.10 1.98
C GLY A 261 -9.38 17.17 2.89
N VAL A 262 -8.23 16.64 2.43
CA VAL A 262 -7.33 15.88 3.32
C VAL A 262 -6.59 16.82 4.27
N ASP A 263 -6.78 16.60 5.57
CA ASP A 263 -5.91 17.09 6.64
C ASP A 263 -5.18 15.90 7.30
N LEU A 264 -3.87 15.82 7.08
CA LEU A 264 -3.03 14.75 7.64
C LEU A 264 -2.92 14.83 9.18
N TYR A 265 -3.19 15.99 9.76
CA TYR A 265 -3.04 16.25 11.20
C TYR A 265 -4.37 16.22 11.94
N ALA A 266 -5.47 15.96 11.24
CA ALA A 266 -6.77 15.73 11.86
C ALA A 266 -6.74 14.48 12.76
N PRO A 267 -7.55 14.44 13.84
CA PRO A 267 -7.71 13.27 14.71
C PRO A 267 -8.03 11.96 13.98
N CYS A 268 -8.76 12.06 12.86
CA CYS A 268 -9.15 10.95 12.00
C CYS A 268 -9.14 11.42 10.52
N PRO A 269 -8.94 10.51 9.55
CA PRO A 269 -8.99 10.84 8.13
C PRO A 269 -10.33 11.50 7.75
N GLN A 270 -10.27 12.67 7.13
CA GLN A 270 -11.47 13.41 6.67
C GLN A 270 -11.95 12.94 5.29
N VAL A 271 -11.06 12.33 4.52
CA VAL A 271 -11.35 11.72 3.23
C VAL A 271 -11.11 10.22 3.34
N SER A 272 -12.09 9.43 2.89
CA SER A 272 -12.00 7.96 2.90
C SER A 272 -11.97 7.39 1.48
N TRP A 273 -11.65 6.11 1.37
CA TRP A 273 -11.71 5.44 0.08
C TRP A 273 -13.13 5.36 -0.49
N GLU A 274 -14.16 5.26 0.36
CA GLU A 274 -15.57 5.27 -0.04
C GLU A 274 -15.95 6.60 -0.70
N MET A 275 -15.45 7.73 -0.17
CA MET A 275 -15.63 9.04 -0.81
C MET A 275 -14.95 9.12 -2.19
N LEU A 276 -13.89 8.32 -2.40
CA LEU A 276 -13.20 8.19 -3.67
C LEU A 276 -13.77 7.10 -4.59
N GLY A 277 -14.87 6.44 -4.18
CA GLY A 277 -15.60 5.47 -4.98
C GLY A 277 -15.33 4.00 -4.63
N LEU A 278 -14.72 3.69 -3.49
CA LEU A 278 -14.57 2.30 -3.04
C LEU A 278 -15.95 1.65 -2.82
N ASN A 279 -16.13 0.49 -3.43
CA ASN A 279 -17.21 -0.43 -3.12
C ASN A 279 -16.64 -1.83 -2.89
N THR A 280 -16.54 -2.23 -1.62
CA THR A 280 -16.03 -3.56 -1.26
C THR A 280 -17.04 -4.65 -1.62
N LEU A 281 -16.65 -5.53 -2.53
CA LEU A 281 -17.47 -6.69 -2.92
C LEU A 281 -17.36 -7.80 -1.88
N ARG A 282 -18.48 -8.46 -1.56
CA ARG A 282 -18.55 -9.43 -0.43
C ARG A 282 -18.94 -10.86 -0.83
N SER A 283 -19.12 -11.13 -2.11
CA SER A 283 -19.47 -12.46 -2.63
C SER A 283 -18.99 -12.68 -4.05
N LEU A 284 -18.82 -13.94 -4.44
CA LEU A 284 -18.44 -14.32 -5.80
C LEU A 284 -19.47 -13.84 -6.83
N ASP A 285 -20.76 -13.88 -6.50
CA ASP A 285 -21.83 -13.38 -7.37
C ASP A 285 -21.72 -11.87 -7.59
N ALA A 286 -21.45 -11.09 -6.53
CA ALA A 286 -21.24 -9.65 -6.65
C ALA A 286 -19.99 -9.33 -7.50
N LEU A 287 -18.91 -10.10 -7.35
CA LEU A 287 -17.70 -9.99 -8.16
C LEU A 287 -17.92 -10.40 -9.63
N ALA A 288 -18.73 -11.43 -9.86
CA ALA A 288 -19.10 -11.86 -11.20
C ALA A 288 -19.98 -10.81 -11.91
N ALA A 289 -20.92 -10.19 -11.18
CA ALA A 289 -21.81 -9.14 -11.68
C ALA A 289 -21.11 -7.79 -11.87
N ALA A 290 -20.04 -7.51 -11.10
CA ALA A 290 -19.27 -6.29 -11.25
C ALA A 290 -18.76 -6.16 -12.70
N MET A 291 -19.19 -5.10 -13.37
CA MET A 291 -18.65 -4.75 -14.67
C MET A 291 -17.28 -4.10 -14.44
N PRO A 292 -16.23 -4.51 -15.16
CA PRO A 292 -15.00 -3.73 -15.18
C PRO A 292 -15.36 -2.32 -15.65
N ASP A 293 -14.95 -1.32 -14.89
CA ASP A 293 -15.33 0.06 -15.12
C ASP A 293 -15.01 0.43 -16.59
N LYS A 294 -16.05 0.65 -17.39
CA LYS A 294 -15.94 0.93 -18.84
C LYS A 294 -15.45 2.36 -19.13
N GLN A 295 -14.79 3.01 -18.17
CA GLN A 295 -14.32 4.39 -18.30
C GLN A 295 -12.80 4.43 -18.51
N GLY A 296 -12.41 4.14 -19.75
CA GLY A 296 -11.03 4.19 -20.21
C GLY A 296 -10.88 3.88 -21.70
N VAL A 297 -11.61 4.62 -22.54
CA VAL A 297 -11.13 5.00 -23.88
C VAL A 297 -10.58 6.41 -23.75
#